data_AF-A0A6J4LYB2-F1
#
_entry.id   AF-A0A6J4LYB2-F1
#
_cell.length_a   1.000
_cell.length_b   1.000
_cell.length_c   1.000
_cell.angle_alpha   90.00
_cell.angle_beta   90.00
_cell.angle_gamma   90.00
#
_symmetry.space_group_name_H-M   'P 1'
#
loop_
_entity.id
_entity.type
_entity.pdbx_description
1 polymer ?
#
loop_
_entity_poly.entity_id
_entity_poly.type
_entity_poly.pdbx_seq_one_letter_code
_entity_poly.pdbx_strand_id
1 'polypeptide(L)'
;MALKARKAGIEFVDVLHRERLRILLDGPDGLAARFQFLRIPLSEAEQATFFARWGTQIQQLVTQRFENVERKLYRLEFLQECNSPVRSIWVLLSLKRRFTTDELGHFRVLVSVVDLHGNSRLIATDLVVRDKISEDSRSLVSASANSTWILPVRFGDGGTEAEESERKIRISEGWTTMREGVEHLSAGTSISGWTRLEYPIPTLGQLDGTMVFVAATAPLAQQIASWRLTANGYVLASGTADELELVPDTADKAVEAWPEPLSDSELTVLWVRLFSTGHTHWSVDFSDTPRRVWTPDAT
;
A
#
# COMPACT_ATOMS: atom_id res chain seq x y z
N MET A 1 25.99 51.74 -20.95
CA MET A 1 24.85 51.16 -20.19
C MET A 1 25.01 49.66 -19.97
N ALA A 2 25.26 48.86 -21.01
CA ALA A 2 25.40 47.38 -20.90
C ALA A 2 26.47 46.89 -19.90
N LEU A 3 27.62 47.57 -19.82
CA LEU A 3 28.72 47.23 -18.88
C LEU A 3 28.36 47.45 -17.39
N LYS A 4 27.43 48.37 -17.10
CA LYS A 4 26.93 48.63 -15.73
C LYS A 4 25.86 47.61 -15.34
N ALA A 5 25.04 47.17 -16.30
CA ALA A 5 23.97 46.18 -16.09
C ALA A 5 24.51 44.76 -15.84
N ARG A 6 25.55 44.33 -16.58
CA ARG A 6 26.21 43.03 -16.32
C ARG A 6 26.84 42.93 -14.93
N LYS A 7 27.41 44.04 -14.42
CA LYS A 7 27.93 44.10 -13.04
C LYS A 7 26.84 43.97 -11.96
N ALA A 8 25.56 44.16 -12.32
CA ALA A 8 24.41 44.01 -11.42
C ALA A 8 23.68 42.66 -11.59
N GLY A 9 24.26 41.70 -12.31
CA GLY A 9 23.67 40.36 -12.50
C GLY A 9 22.59 40.29 -13.59
N ILE A 10 22.44 41.32 -14.42
CA ILE A 10 21.47 41.31 -15.52
C ILE A 10 22.10 40.65 -16.75
N GLU A 11 21.64 39.44 -17.09
CA GLU A 11 22.16 38.63 -18.21
C GLU A 11 21.70 39.12 -19.58
N PHE A 12 20.52 39.74 -19.67
CA PHE A 12 19.92 40.17 -20.94
C PHE A 12 19.27 41.56 -20.81
N VAL A 13 19.56 42.44 -21.77
CA VAL A 13 18.96 43.78 -21.87
C VAL A 13 18.47 43.95 -23.31
N ASP A 14 17.15 44.00 -23.48
CA ASP A 14 16.54 44.36 -24.76
C ASP A 14 16.10 45.83 -24.73
N VAL A 15 16.42 46.56 -25.80
CA VAL A 15 16.05 47.98 -25.93
C VAL A 15 14.90 48.06 -26.93
N LEU A 16 13.69 48.14 -26.39
CA LEU A 16 12.47 48.23 -27.19
C LEU A 16 12.13 49.68 -27.48
N HIS A 17 11.94 50.02 -28.75
CA HIS A 17 11.35 51.28 -29.16
C HIS A 17 9.82 51.23 -28.95
N ARG A 18 9.19 52.40 -28.76
CA ARG A 18 7.75 52.51 -28.46
C ARG A 18 6.87 51.66 -29.37
N GLU A 19 7.16 51.67 -30.67
CA GLU A 19 6.38 50.94 -31.67
C GLU A 19 6.50 49.41 -31.51
N ARG A 20 7.72 48.92 -31.23
CA ARG A 20 7.96 47.50 -31.00
C ARG A 20 7.31 47.02 -29.70
N LEU A 21 7.31 47.87 -28.68
CA LEU A 21 6.64 47.61 -27.41
C LEU A 21 5.12 47.59 -27.58
N ARG A 22 4.55 48.49 -28.40
CA ARG A 22 3.13 48.44 -28.79
C ARG A 22 2.77 47.12 -29.47
N ILE A 23 3.54 46.73 -30.49
CA ILE A 23 3.30 45.47 -31.24
C ILE A 23 3.34 44.25 -30.31
N LEU A 24 4.30 44.19 -29.38
CA LEU A 24 4.40 43.09 -28.41
C LEU A 24 3.21 43.06 -27.45
N LEU A 25 2.76 44.22 -26.98
CA LEU A 25 1.62 44.35 -26.07
C LEU A 25 0.27 44.05 -26.76
N ASP A 26 0.15 44.37 -28.05
CA ASP A 26 -1.05 44.10 -28.84
C ASP A 26 -1.13 42.65 -29.35
N GLY A 27 -0.03 41.89 -29.21
CA GLY A 27 0.00 40.46 -29.52
C GLY A 27 -0.60 39.58 -28.41
N PRO A 28 -0.93 38.30 -28.71
CA PRO A 28 -1.57 37.38 -27.76
C PRO A 28 -0.83 37.19 -26.43
N ASP A 29 0.51 37.25 -26.47
CA ASP A 29 1.37 37.10 -25.29
C ASP A 29 1.43 38.40 -24.45
N GLY A 30 1.09 39.55 -25.05
CA GLY A 30 1.08 40.87 -24.40
C GLY A 30 -0.24 41.30 -23.77
N LEU A 31 -1.36 40.68 -24.18
CA LEU A 31 -2.70 40.99 -23.68
C LEU A 31 -2.81 40.85 -22.15
N ALA A 32 -2.18 39.83 -21.58
CA ALA A 32 -2.12 39.62 -20.13
C ALA A 32 -1.44 40.80 -19.41
N ALA A 33 -0.30 41.26 -19.95
CA ALA A 33 0.46 42.36 -19.38
C ALA A 33 -0.28 43.71 -19.53
N ARG A 34 -0.97 43.93 -20.66
CA ARG A 34 -1.84 45.10 -20.87
C ARG A 34 -2.94 45.17 -19.81
N PHE A 35 -3.60 44.05 -19.55
CA PHE A 35 -4.67 44.00 -18.56
C PHE A 35 -4.13 44.11 -17.12
N GLN A 36 -3.12 43.31 -16.78
CA GLN A 36 -2.61 43.20 -15.41
C GLN A 36 -1.83 44.43 -14.94
N PHE A 37 -0.90 44.93 -15.76
CA PHE A 37 0.05 45.96 -15.34
C PHE A 37 -0.35 47.36 -15.83
N LEU A 38 -0.94 47.46 -17.03
CA LEU A 38 -1.36 48.73 -17.60
C LEU A 38 -2.84 49.05 -17.32
N ARG A 39 -3.61 48.08 -16.80
CA ARG A 39 -5.04 48.19 -16.48
C ARG A 39 -5.89 48.62 -17.69
N ILE A 40 -5.46 48.24 -18.89
CA ILE A 40 -6.21 48.49 -20.11
C ILE A 40 -7.22 47.33 -20.29
N PRO A 41 -8.53 47.60 -20.31
CA PRO A 41 -9.52 46.54 -20.49
C PRO A 41 -9.37 45.89 -21.87
N LEU A 42 -9.58 44.57 -21.91
CA LEU A 42 -9.57 43.80 -23.16
C LEU A 42 -10.96 43.80 -23.78
N SER A 43 -11.04 44.02 -25.09
CA SER A 43 -12.25 43.80 -25.88
C SER A 43 -12.63 42.32 -25.93
N GLU A 44 -13.87 41.98 -26.32
CA GLU A 44 -14.31 40.57 -26.42
C GLU A 44 -13.43 39.74 -27.36
N ALA A 45 -12.99 40.30 -28.49
CA ALA A 45 -12.10 39.62 -29.43
C ALA A 45 -10.69 39.39 -28.84
N GLU A 46 -10.16 40.35 -28.08
CA GLU A 46 -8.90 40.20 -27.35
C GLU A 46 -9.03 39.17 -26.22
N GLN A 47 -10.16 39.13 -25.51
CA GLN A 47 -10.45 38.12 -24.49
C GLN A 47 -10.51 36.71 -25.10
N ALA A 48 -11.20 36.53 -26.22
CA ALA A 48 -11.25 35.26 -26.94
C ALA A 48 -9.85 34.80 -27.37
N THR A 49 -9.03 35.73 -27.87
CA THR A 49 -7.63 35.47 -28.26
C THR A 49 -6.77 35.07 -27.06
N PHE A 50 -6.96 35.73 -25.91
CA PHE A 50 -6.28 35.38 -24.67
C PHE A 50 -6.65 33.96 -24.21
N PHE A 51 -7.93 33.60 -24.16
CA PHE A 51 -8.36 32.26 -23.74
C PHE A 51 -7.98 31.17 -24.76
N ALA A 52 -7.98 31.47 -26.06
CA ALA A 52 -7.50 30.52 -27.07
C ALA A 52 -6.00 30.21 -26.90
N ARG A 53 -5.20 31.20 -26.45
CA ARG A 53 -3.77 31.04 -26.23
C ARG A 53 -3.42 30.40 -24.89
N TRP A 54 -4.04 30.88 -23.81
CA TRP A 54 -3.65 30.56 -22.43
C TRP A 54 -4.64 29.66 -21.69
N GLY A 55 -5.87 29.49 -22.19
CA GLY A 55 -6.95 28.77 -21.50
C GLY A 55 -6.57 27.35 -21.11
N THR A 56 -5.98 26.58 -22.04
CA THR A 56 -5.50 25.21 -21.77
C THR A 56 -4.42 25.19 -20.68
N GLN A 57 -3.48 26.14 -20.71
CA GLN A 57 -2.39 26.19 -19.73
C GLN A 57 -2.90 26.58 -18.34
N ILE A 58 -3.86 27.52 -18.27
CA ILE A 58 -4.51 27.90 -17.01
C ILE A 58 -5.26 26.69 -16.45
N GLN A 59 -6.05 26.00 -17.27
CA GLN A 59 -6.78 24.82 -16.84
C GLN A 59 -5.83 23.73 -16.32
N GLN A 60 -4.76 23.42 -17.06
CA GLN A 60 -3.75 22.45 -16.64
C GLN A 60 -3.08 22.85 -15.33
N LEU A 61 -2.69 24.12 -15.18
CA LEU A 61 -2.08 24.61 -13.95
C LEU A 61 -3.03 24.49 -12.76
N VAL A 62 -4.29 24.86 -12.93
CA VAL A 62 -5.31 24.77 -11.87
C VAL A 62 -5.53 23.30 -11.49
N THR A 63 -5.75 22.41 -12.45
CA THR A 63 -5.95 20.98 -12.21
C THR A 63 -4.73 20.36 -11.50
N GLN A 64 -3.52 20.60 -11.99
CA GLN A 64 -2.29 20.09 -11.37
C GLN A 64 -2.08 20.61 -9.94
N ARG A 65 -2.47 21.87 -9.67
CA ARG A 65 -2.38 22.44 -8.32
C ARG A 65 -3.38 21.77 -7.37
N PHE A 66 -4.60 21.53 -7.81
CA PHE A 66 -5.60 20.80 -7.00
C PHE A 66 -5.16 19.36 -6.73
N GLU A 67 -4.71 18.62 -7.74
CA GLU A 67 -4.17 17.26 -7.58
C GLU A 67 -2.99 17.22 -6.59
N ASN A 68 -2.12 18.24 -6.60
CA ASN A 68 -1.01 18.34 -5.65
C ASN A 68 -1.50 18.63 -4.22
N VAL A 69 -2.49 19.50 -4.06
CA VAL A 69 -3.12 19.76 -2.75
C VAL A 69 -3.77 18.49 -2.21
N GLU A 70 -4.56 17.79 -3.01
CA GLU A 70 -5.21 16.53 -2.64
C GLU A 70 -4.17 15.48 -2.23
N ARG A 71 -3.12 15.28 -3.04
CA ARG A 71 -2.04 14.34 -2.71
C ARG A 71 -1.36 14.67 -1.38
N LYS A 72 -1.13 15.95 -1.09
CA LYS A 72 -0.57 16.39 0.19
C LYS A 72 -1.52 16.17 1.35
N LEU A 73 -2.82 16.41 1.16
CA LEU A 73 -3.84 16.15 2.17
C LEU A 73 -3.92 14.66 2.50
N TYR A 74 -3.96 13.79 1.49
CA TYR A 74 -3.93 12.34 1.69
C TYR A 74 -2.66 11.88 2.41
N ARG A 75 -1.51 12.46 2.06
CA ARG A 75 -0.24 12.17 2.77
C ARG A 75 -0.31 12.57 4.23
N LEU A 76 -0.86 13.74 4.55
CA LEU A 76 -0.99 14.20 5.93
C LEU A 76 -1.96 13.32 6.74
N GLU A 77 -3.10 12.94 6.16
CA GLU A 77 -4.05 12.02 6.78
C GLU A 77 -3.38 10.67 7.07
N PHE A 78 -2.68 10.10 6.10
CA PHE A 78 -1.96 8.84 6.28
C PHE A 78 -0.88 8.95 7.36
N LEU A 79 -0.05 10.00 7.36
CA LEU A 79 0.99 10.21 8.38
C LEU A 79 0.39 10.39 9.79
N GLN A 80 -0.79 10.99 9.90
CA GLN A 80 -1.52 11.04 11.17
C GLN A 80 -1.98 9.63 11.58
N GLU A 81 -2.55 8.86 10.66
CA GLU A 81 -3.00 7.49 10.89
C GLU A 81 -1.84 6.50 11.13
N CYS A 82 -0.60 6.79 10.70
CA CYS A 82 0.60 6.00 11.01
C CYS A 82 0.85 5.85 12.51
N ASN A 83 0.36 6.80 13.33
CA ASN A 83 0.46 6.73 14.80
C ASN A 83 -0.66 5.90 15.43
N SER A 84 -1.65 5.48 14.65
CA SER A 84 -2.76 4.65 15.13
C SER A 84 -2.33 3.18 15.23
N PRO A 85 -2.84 2.42 16.22
CA PRO A 85 -2.55 1.00 16.34
C PRO A 85 -3.05 0.22 15.12
N VAL A 86 -2.33 -0.83 14.74
CA VAL A 86 -2.80 -1.79 13.74
C VAL A 86 -3.97 -2.55 14.32
N ARG A 87 -5.18 -2.25 13.84
CA ARG A 87 -6.44 -2.87 14.25
C ARG A 87 -6.76 -4.10 13.43
N SER A 88 -6.34 -4.13 12.17
CA SER A 88 -6.57 -5.26 11.30
C SER A 88 -5.47 -5.42 10.26
N ILE A 89 -5.17 -6.67 9.93
CA ILE A 89 -4.30 -7.05 8.82
C ILE A 89 -4.99 -8.15 8.04
N TRP A 90 -5.09 -8.00 6.72
CA TRP A 90 -5.73 -8.96 5.83
C TRP A 90 -4.90 -9.21 4.58
N VAL A 91 -4.79 -10.46 4.17
CA VAL A 91 -4.42 -10.86 2.81
C VAL A 91 -5.68 -11.16 2.02
N LEU A 92 -5.73 -10.65 0.80
CA LEU A 92 -6.75 -10.95 -0.20
C LEU A 92 -6.06 -11.50 -1.46
N LEU A 93 -6.49 -12.66 -1.92
CA LEU A 93 -6.08 -13.28 -3.18
C LEU A 93 -7.28 -13.25 -4.12
N SER A 94 -7.10 -12.71 -5.32
CA SER A 94 -8.10 -12.82 -6.41
C SER A 94 -7.65 -13.89 -7.38
N LEU A 95 -8.55 -14.80 -7.72
CA LEU A 95 -8.31 -15.86 -8.69
C LEU A 95 -8.63 -15.38 -10.11
N LYS A 96 -8.03 -16.02 -11.13
CA LYS A 96 -8.24 -15.69 -12.56
C LYS A 96 -9.67 -15.86 -13.04
N ARG A 97 -10.41 -16.77 -12.40
CA ARG A 97 -11.83 -17.06 -12.63
C ARG A 97 -12.43 -17.64 -11.36
N ARG A 98 -13.74 -17.89 -11.39
CA ARG A 98 -14.41 -18.69 -10.37
C ARG A 98 -13.97 -20.15 -10.48
N PHE A 99 -13.45 -20.71 -9.40
CA PHE A 99 -13.06 -22.12 -9.30
C PHE A 99 -13.92 -22.87 -8.30
N THR A 100 -14.22 -24.15 -8.56
CA THR A 100 -14.81 -25.02 -7.54
C THR A 100 -13.72 -25.54 -6.59
N THR A 101 -14.12 -26.05 -5.43
CA THR A 101 -13.17 -26.67 -4.48
C THR A 101 -12.48 -27.89 -5.07
N ASP A 102 -13.19 -28.66 -5.88
CA ASP A 102 -12.65 -29.84 -6.53
C ASP A 102 -11.62 -29.48 -7.61
N GLU A 103 -11.81 -28.34 -8.30
CA GLU A 103 -10.84 -27.82 -9.28
C GLU A 103 -9.56 -27.29 -8.62
N LEU A 104 -9.65 -26.71 -7.42
CA LEU A 104 -8.48 -26.21 -6.69
C LEU A 104 -7.69 -27.33 -6.00
N GLY A 105 -8.36 -28.45 -5.67
CA GLY A 105 -7.77 -29.56 -4.94
C GLY A 105 -7.26 -29.15 -3.56
N HIS A 106 -6.21 -29.82 -3.08
CA HIS A 106 -5.51 -29.41 -1.86
C HIS A 106 -4.69 -28.14 -2.11
N PHE A 107 -4.93 -27.12 -1.30
CA PHE A 107 -4.21 -25.87 -1.44
C PHE A 107 -3.95 -25.21 -0.10
N ARG A 108 -2.82 -24.50 -0.06
CA ARG A 108 -2.47 -23.66 1.08
C ARG A 108 -1.67 -22.45 0.62
N VAL A 109 -1.94 -21.32 1.25
CA VAL A 109 -1.17 -20.08 1.10
C VAL A 109 -0.73 -19.63 2.47
N LEU A 110 0.51 -19.16 2.53
CA LEU A 110 1.10 -18.48 3.66
C LEU A 110 1.54 -17.09 3.23
N VAL A 111 1.13 -16.09 3.99
CA VAL A 111 1.69 -14.75 3.92
C VAL A 111 2.33 -14.42 5.24
N SER A 112 3.64 -14.22 5.24
CA SER A 112 4.40 -13.83 6.42
C SER A 112 4.87 -12.39 6.28
N VAL A 113 4.50 -11.54 7.23
CA VAL A 113 4.99 -10.15 7.34
C VAL A 113 6.05 -10.11 8.42
N VAL A 114 7.30 -9.89 8.03
CA VAL A 114 8.47 -9.99 8.90
C VAL A 114 9.25 -8.69 8.90
N ASP A 115 9.68 -8.26 10.08
CA ASP A 115 10.65 -7.19 10.21
C ASP A 115 12.06 -7.75 10.43
N LEU A 116 12.89 -7.69 9.40
CA LEU A 116 14.30 -8.10 9.48
C LEU A 116 15.21 -7.03 10.08
N HIS A 117 14.74 -5.78 10.19
CA HIS A 117 15.54 -4.67 10.69
C HIS A 117 15.43 -4.50 12.20
N GLY A 118 14.47 -5.19 12.85
CA GLY A 118 14.22 -5.08 14.29
C GLY A 118 13.73 -3.69 14.73
N ASN A 119 13.19 -2.92 13.79
CA ASN A 119 12.72 -1.55 14.01
C ASN A 119 11.27 -1.50 14.51
N SER A 120 10.54 -2.59 14.38
CA SER A 120 9.13 -2.75 14.70
C SER A 120 8.94 -3.75 15.84
N ARG A 121 7.81 -3.59 16.54
CA ARG A 121 7.36 -4.57 17.55
C ARG A 121 6.64 -5.78 16.92
N LEU A 122 6.53 -5.80 15.59
CA LEU A 122 5.98 -6.93 14.84
C LEU A 122 7.13 -7.83 14.39
N ILE A 123 7.16 -9.06 14.90
CA ILE A 123 8.17 -10.04 14.50
C ILE A 123 7.74 -10.74 13.22
N ALA A 124 6.50 -11.23 13.24
CA ALA A 124 5.93 -12.09 12.23
C ALA A 124 4.41 -12.08 12.34
N THR A 125 3.72 -11.83 11.24
CA THR A 125 2.30 -12.17 11.11
C THR A 125 2.14 -13.16 9.98
N ASP A 126 1.69 -14.36 10.32
CA ASP A 126 1.46 -15.45 9.39
C ASP A 126 -0.04 -15.58 9.11
N LEU A 127 -0.43 -15.31 7.86
CA LEU A 127 -1.79 -15.46 7.39
C LEU A 127 -1.86 -16.72 6.52
N VAL A 128 -2.67 -17.68 6.93
CA VAL A 128 -2.82 -18.96 6.27
C VAL A 128 -4.24 -19.10 5.72
N VAL A 129 -4.35 -19.48 4.46
CA VAL A 129 -5.60 -19.94 3.85
C VAL A 129 -5.38 -21.36 3.36
N ARG A 130 -6.26 -22.31 3.72
CA ARG A 130 -6.18 -23.70 3.25
C ARG A 130 -7.54 -24.32 3.00
N ASP A 131 -7.58 -25.41 2.25
CA ASP A 131 -8.75 -26.30 2.27
C ASP A 131 -8.84 -27.03 3.63
N LYS A 132 -10.05 -27.12 4.20
CA LYS A 132 -10.32 -27.96 5.38
C LYS A 132 -11.36 -29.01 4.98
N ILE A 133 -10.88 -30.22 4.75
CA ILE A 133 -11.75 -31.38 4.63
C ILE A 133 -12.01 -31.86 6.05
N SER A 134 -13.22 -31.61 6.58
CA SER A 134 -13.69 -32.30 7.79
C SER A 134 -14.69 -33.38 7.37
N GLU A 135 -14.64 -34.54 8.01
CA GLU A 135 -15.49 -35.71 7.69
C GLU A 135 -17.00 -35.39 7.72
N ASP A 136 -17.40 -34.35 8.46
CA ASP A 136 -18.81 -33.95 8.64
C ASP A 136 -19.29 -32.82 7.71
N SER A 137 -18.42 -32.26 6.85
CA SER A 137 -18.81 -31.12 6.00
C SER A 137 -18.16 -31.19 4.62
N ARG A 138 -19.01 -31.36 3.60
CA ARG A 138 -18.66 -31.10 2.20
C ARG A 138 -18.16 -29.65 2.08
N SER A 139 -16.85 -29.52 1.93
CA SER A 139 -16.05 -28.31 1.66
C SER A 139 -16.21 -27.14 2.63
N LEU A 140 -15.21 -26.91 3.48
CA LEU A 140 -15.00 -25.63 4.15
C LEU A 140 -13.53 -25.23 3.96
N VAL A 141 -13.26 -24.09 3.34
CA VAL A 141 -11.90 -23.50 3.37
C VAL A 141 -11.70 -22.88 4.75
N SER A 142 -10.56 -23.15 5.37
CA SER A 142 -10.18 -22.61 6.66
C SER A 142 -9.11 -21.56 6.45
N ALA A 143 -9.41 -20.34 6.90
CA ALA A 143 -8.38 -19.33 7.13
C ALA A 143 -7.95 -19.40 8.60
N SER A 144 -6.64 -19.34 8.85
CA SER A 144 -6.10 -19.06 10.18
C SER A 144 -5.09 -17.92 10.06
N ALA A 145 -5.23 -16.91 10.90
CA ALA A 145 -4.22 -15.88 11.07
C ALA A 145 -3.49 -16.15 12.39
N ASN A 146 -2.16 -16.10 12.37
CA ASN A 146 -1.34 -16.20 13.57
C ASN A 146 -0.38 -15.02 13.57
N SER A 147 -0.75 -13.98 14.32
CA SER A 147 0.17 -12.88 14.57
C SER A 147 0.98 -13.14 15.82
N THR A 148 2.30 -13.05 15.71
CA THR A 148 3.23 -13.07 16.84
C THR A 148 3.85 -11.68 17.01
N TRP A 149 3.51 -11.04 18.13
CA TRP A 149 4.02 -9.72 18.49
C TRP A 149 5.06 -9.86 19.62
N ILE A 150 6.23 -9.22 19.49
CA ILE A 150 7.17 -9.06 20.63
C ILE A 150 6.76 -7.77 21.33
N LEU A 151 6.43 -7.90 22.62
CA LEU A 151 6.14 -6.76 23.47
C LEU A 151 7.18 -6.73 24.60
N PRO A 152 7.90 -5.61 24.79
CA PRO A 152 8.67 -5.42 26.01
C PRO A 152 7.69 -5.22 27.16
N VAL A 153 7.64 -6.18 28.09
CA VAL A 153 6.82 -6.08 29.30
C VAL A 153 7.73 -5.58 30.43
N ARG A 154 7.41 -4.41 31.00
CA ARG A 154 7.99 -3.98 32.27
C ARG A 154 7.04 -4.35 33.39
N PHE A 155 7.42 -5.31 34.21
CA PHE A 155 6.72 -5.57 35.46
C PHE A 155 7.01 -4.42 36.42
N GLY A 156 6.00 -3.61 36.70
CA GLY A 156 5.99 -2.73 37.84
C GLY A 156 5.44 -3.50 39.03
N ASP A 157 6.30 -4.22 39.74
CA ASP A 157 6.03 -4.49 41.15
C ASP A 157 7.30 -4.20 41.95
N GLY A 158 7.11 -3.53 43.09
CA GLY A 158 8.15 -2.78 43.76
C GLY A 158 9.41 -3.57 44.12
N GLY A 159 10.56 -3.05 43.71
CA GLY A 159 11.87 -3.38 44.26
C GLY A 159 12.64 -4.45 43.49
N THR A 160 13.90 -4.10 43.18
CA THR A 160 14.96 -4.89 42.53
C THR A 160 14.78 -5.22 41.04
N GLU A 161 15.72 -4.68 40.23
CA GLU A 161 16.02 -4.92 38.82
C GLU A 161 14.92 -5.57 37.97
N ALA A 162 14.19 -4.73 37.22
CA ALA A 162 13.21 -5.20 36.25
C ALA A 162 13.91 -6.00 35.13
N GLU A 163 13.79 -7.32 35.16
CA GLU A 163 14.10 -8.18 34.01
C GLU A 163 13.11 -7.88 32.89
N GLU A 164 13.63 -7.40 31.76
CA GLU A 164 12.86 -7.14 30.55
C GLU A 164 12.56 -8.47 29.87
N SER A 165 11.41 -9.08 30.19
CA SER A 165 11.00 -10.36 29.59
C SER A 165 10.11 -10.13 28.36
N GLU A 166 10.48 -10.72 27.22
CA GLU A 166 9.67 -10.68 25.99
C GLU A 166 8.48 -11.63 26.08
N ARG A 167 7.26 -11.12 25.86
CA ARG A 167 6.05 -11.96 25.79
C ARG A 167 5.49 -11.97 24.37
N LYS A 168 5.38 -13.17 23.80
CA LYS A 168 4.74 -13.43 22.50
C LYS A 168 3.22 -13.53 22.70
N ILE A 169 2.45 -12.59 22.16
CA ILE A 169 0.99 -12.68 22.13
C ILE A 169 0.57 -13.27 20.80
N ARG A 170 -0.21 -14.36 20.84
CA ARG A 170 -0.82 -15.02 19.68
C ARG A 170 -2.27 -14.56 19.56
N ILE A 171 -2.59 -13.83 18.50
CA ILE A 171 -3.98 -13.49 18.14
C ILE A 171 -4.34 -14.35 16.92
N SER A 172 -5.41 -15.13 17.05
CA SER A 172 -5.92 -15.98 15.98
C SER A 172 -7.41 -15.79 15.80
N GLU A 173 -7.78 -15.14 14.69
CA GLU A 173 -9.13 -15.12 14.16
C GLU A 173 -9.03 -15.36 12.65
N GLY A 174 -9.95 -16.14 12.08
CA GLY A 174 -9.97 -16.44 10.66
C GLY A 174 -11.34 -16.96 10.26
N TRP A 175 -11.96 -16.32 9.27
CA TRP A 175 -13.26 -16.72 8.74
C TRP A 175 -13.17 -16.75 7.23
N THR A 176 -13.58 -17.87 6.62
CA THR A 176 -13.85 -17.94 5.19
C THR A 176 -15.17 -18.68 5.02
N THR A 177 -16.15 -18.03 4.42
CA THR A 177 -17.44 -18.64 4.06
C THR A 177 -17.43 -18.96 2.57
N MET A 178 -17.71 -20.22 2.22
CA MET A 178 -17.90 -20.62 0.83
C MET A 178 -19.27 -21.27 0.64
N ARG A 179 -20.02 -20.79 -0.36
CA ARG A 179 -21.03 -21.57 -1.07
C ARG A 179 -20.91 -21.24 -2.56
N GLU A 180 -20.77 -22.29 -3.36
CA GLU A 180 -20.69 -22.28 -4.83
C GLU A 180 -19.58 -21.39 -5.42
N GLY A 181 -18.41 -21.96 -5.66
CA GLY A 181 -17.34 -21.33 -6.45
C GLY A 181 -16.60 -20.17 -5.77
N VAL A 182 -15.30 -20.08 -6.02
CA VAL A 182 -14.37 -19.16 -5.36
C VAL A 182 -13.74 -18.24 -6.38
N GLU A 183 -13.94 -16.94 -6.19
CA GLU A 183 -13.23 -15.89 -6.94
C GLU A 183 -12.19 -15.18 -6.06
N HIS A 184 -12.40 -15.19 -4.75
CA HIS A 184 -11.54 -14.54 -3.77
C HIS A 184 -11.26 -15.45 -2.57
N LEU A 185 -10.01 -15.46 -2.13
CA LEU A 185 -9.57 -16.08 -0.88
C LEU A 185 -9.05 -14.98 0.04
N SER A 186 -9.39 -15.03 1.33
CA SER A 186 -8.87 -14.05 2.28
C SER A 186 -8.61 -14.67 3.64
N ALA A 187 -7.58 -14.16 4.30
CA ALA A 187 -7.27 -14.44 5.69
C ALA A 187 -6.84 -13.14 6.35
N GLY A 188 -7.16 -12.96 7.61
CA GLY A 188 -6.77 -11.78 8.34
C GLY A 188 -7.16 -11.86 9.79
N THR A 189 -6.50 -11.04 10.59
CA THR A 189 -6.82 -10.87 12.00
C THR A 189 -7.36 -9.47 12.22
N SER A 190 -8.28 -9.34 13.17
CA SER A 190 -8.76 -8.06 13.65
C SER A 190 -8.74 -8.02 15.16
N ILE A 191 -8.37 -6.89 15.72
CA ILE A 191 -8.49 -6.61 17.15
C ILE A 191 -9.89 -6.07 17.37
N SER A 192 -10.79 -6.90 17.92
CA SER A 192 -12.13 -6.47 18.31
C SER A 192 -12.08 -5.68 19.63
N GLY A 193 -13.01 -4.74 19.81
CA GLY A 193 -13.07 -3.88 20.99
C GLY A 193 -13.28 -4.60 22.33
N TRP A 194 -13.55 -5.91 22.31
CA TRP A 194 -13.77 -6.74 23.49
C TRP A 194 -12.46 -7.32 24.07
N THR A 195 -11.44 -7.50 23.24
CA THR A 195 -10.09 -7.81 23.73
C THR A 195 -9.47 -6.55 24.33
N ARG A 196 -9.58 -6.40 25.66
CA ARG A 196 -8.77 -5.45 26.42
C ARG A 196 -7.30 -5.82 26.25
N LEU A 197 -6.65 -5.26 25.24
CA LEU A 197 -5.21 -5.34 25.09
C LEU A 197 -4.62 -4.32 26.07
N GLU A 198 -4.18 -4.82 27.23
CA GLU A 198 -3.42 -4.07 28.24
C GLU A 198 -1.96 -3.80 27.81
N TYR A 199 -1.65 -3.93 26.51
CA TYR A 199 -0.31 -3.93 25.97
C TYR A 199 -0.16 -3.01 24.76
N PRO A 200 1.03 -2.46 24.48
CA PRO A 200 1.20 -1.52 23.38
C PRO A 200 1.12 -2.23 22.02
N ILE A 201 0.00 -2.06 21.32
CA ILE A 201 -0.20 -2.55 19.95
C ILE A 201 0.72 -1.76 19.00
N PRO A 202 1.41 -2.42 18.04
CA PRO A 202 2.22 -1.68 17.09
C PRO A 202 1.36 -0.74 16.24
N THR A 203 1.96 0.38 15.86
CA THR A 203 1.28 1.36 15.03
C THR A 203 1.41 1.01 13.55
N LEU A 204 0.53 1.55 12.72
CA LEU A 204 0.59 1.36 11.27
C LEU A 204 1.97 1.76 10.72
N GLY A 205 2.54 2.86 11.21
CA GLY A 205 3.88 3.34 10.84
C GLY A 205 5.02 2.36 11.14
N GLN A 206 4.84 1.43 12.10
CA GLN A 206 5.83 0.40 12.39
C GLN A 206 5.83 -0.74 11.37
N LEU A 207 4.89 -0.77 10.43
CA LEU A 207 4.94 -1.71 9.29
C LEU A 207 5.83 -1.21 8.15
N ASP A 208 6.30 0.05 8.21
CA ASP A 208 7.22 0.59 7.22
C ASP A 208 8.56 -0.16 7.23
N GLY A 209 9.06 -0.51 6.05
CA GLY A 209 10.29 -1.30 5.89
C GLY A 209 10.16 -2.79 6.23
N THR A 210 8.94 -3.29 6.49
CA THR A 210 8.70 -4.73 6.67
C THR A 210 8.75 -5.48 5.33
N MET A 211 9.11 -6.75 5.39
CA MET A 211 9.14 -7.65 4.25
C MET A 211 7.94 -8.58 4.29
N VAL A 212 7.35 -8.84 3.12
CA VAL A 212 6.23 -9.74 2.95
C VAL A 212 6.67 -10.91 2.09
N PHE A 213 6.55 -12.10 2.66
CA PHE A 213 6.79 -13.37 1.99
C PHE A 213 5.46 -14.03 1.70
N VAL A 214 5.27 -14.42 0.44
CA VAL A 214 4.05 -15.11 0.01
C VAL A 214 4.47 -16.47 -0.55
N ALA A 215 3.98 -17.54 0.05
CA ALA A 215 4.21 -18.91 -0.39
C ALA A 215 2.87 -19.60 -0.62
N ALA A 216 2.78 -20.38 -1.69
CA ALA A 216 1.56 -21.11 -2.03
C ALA A 216 1.90 -22.48 -2.64
N THR A 217 0.94 -23.39 -2.62
CA THR A 217 1.02 -24.59 -3.44
C THR A 217 1.02 -24.23 -4.93
N ALA A 218 1.84 -24.89 -5.74
CA ALA A 218 2.00 -24.60 -7.16
C ALA A 218 0.68 -24.58 -7.95
N PRO A 219 -0.28 -25.51 -7.74
CA PRO A 219 -1.57 -25.48 -8.43
C PRO A 219 -2.36 -24.20 -8.16
N LEU A 220 -2.39 -23.74 -6.91
CA LEU A 220 -3.08 -22.51 -6.53
C LEU A 220 -2.36 -21.28 -7.06
N ALA A 221 -1.03 -21.24 -6.94
CA ALA A 221 -0.20 -20.12 -7.37
C ALA A 221 -0.43 -19.78 -8.87
N GLN A 222 -0.62 -20.80 -9.71
CA GLN A 222 -0.93 -20.61 -11.13
C GLN A 222 -2.30 -19.98 -11.39
N GLN A 223 -3.24 -20.07 -10.44
CA GLN A 223 -4.59 -19.51 -10.55
C GLN A 223 -4.74 -18.12 -9.94
N ILE A 224 -3.72 -17.62 -9.24
CA ILE A 224 -3.73 -16.27 -8.67
C ILE A 224 -3.66 -15.24 -9.81
N ALA A 225 -4.64 -14.35 -9.85
CA ALA A 225 -4.64 -13.18 -10.72
C ALA A 225 -3.99 -11.96 -10.04
N SER A 226 -4.23 -11.80 -8.74
CA SER A 226 -3.58 -10.78 -7.92
C SER A 226 -3.64 -11.14 -6.44
N TRP A 227 -2.76 -10.53 -5.66
CA TRP A 227 -2.80 -10.58 -4.21
C TRP A 227 -2.62 -9.19 -3.62
N ARG A 228 -3.13 -8.98 -2.41
CA ARG A 228 -2.97 -7.72 -1.65
C ARG A 228 -2.84 -8.02 -0.17
N LEU A 229 -1.89 -7.34 0.47
CA LEU A 229 -1.83 -7.17 1.92
C LEU A 229 -2.43 -5.82 2.28
N THR A 230 -3.34 -5.81 3.24
CA THR A 230 -3.96 -4.59 3.75
C THR A 230 -3.86 -4.50 5.26
N ALA A 231 -3.68 -3.28 5.78
CA ALA A 231 -3.80 -3.02 7.21
C ALA A 231 -4.55 -1.72 7.45
N ASN A 232 -5.48 -1.71 8.40
CA ASN A 232 -6.34 -0.56 8.71
C ASN A 232 -7.03 0.07 7.47
N GLY A 233 -7.27 -0.73 6.43
CA GLY A 233 -7.87 -0.28 5.18
C GLY A 233 -6.88 0.30 4.14
N TYR A 234 -5.58 0.31 4.40
CA TYR A 234 -4.55 0.66 3.40
C TYR A 234 -3.98 -0.57 2.72
N VAL A 235 -3.70 -0.48 1.41
CA VAL A 235 -2.92 -1.48 0.68
C VAL A 235 -1.45 -1.27 0.99
N LEU A 236 -0.84 -2.21 1.71
CA LEU A 236 0.57 -2.15 2.09
C LEU A 236 1.49 -2.75 1.02
N ALA A 237 1.04 -3.83 0.40
CA ALA A 237 1.74 -4.51 -0.68
C ALA A 237 0.72 -5.21 -1.57
N SER A 238 1.03 -5.32 -2.85
CA SER A 238 0.20 -6.05 -3.81
C SER A 238 1.01 -6.47 -5.02
N GLY A 239 0.56 -7.53 -5.69
CA GLY A 239 1.13 -7.97 -6.95
C GLY A 239 0.06 -8.55 -7.87
N THR A 240 0.28 -8.41 -9.17
CA THR A 240 -0.56 -8.98 -10.23
C THR A 240 0.13 -10.19 -10.87
N ALA A 241 -0.63 -11.04 -11.57
CA ALA A 241 -0.10 -12.24 -12.23
C ALA A 241 1.12 -11.98 -13.14
N ASP A 242 1.18 -10.81 -13.77
CA ASP A 242 2.28 -10.44 -14.68
C ASP A 242 3.56 -10.05 -13.95
N GLU A 243 3.45 -9.67 -12.67
CA GLU A 243 4.57 -9.30 -11.80
C GLU A 243 5.04 -10.48 -10.94
N LEU A 244 4.28 -11.57 -10.91
CA LEU A 244 4.50 -12.71 -10.04
C LEU A 244 5.47 -13.72 -10.67
N GLU A 245 6.67 -13.79 -10.11
CA GLU A 245 7.62 -14.86 -10.39
C GLU A 245 7.39 -16.03 -9.44
N LEU A 246 7.18 -17.23 -10.00
CA LEU A 246 6.97 -18.48 -9.26
C LEU A 246 8.30 -19.23 -9.14
N VAL A 247 8.90 -19.16 -7.95
CA VAL A 247 10.16 -19.86 -7.69
C VAL A 247 9.86 -21.13 -6.90
N PRO A 248 10.23 -22.33 -7.40
CA PRO A 248 10.12 -23.57 -6.64
C PRO A 248 10.85 -23.44 -5.31
N ASP A 249 10.14 -23.72 -4.23
CA ASP A 249 10.70 -23.75 -2.90
C ASP A 249 10.78 -25.20 -2.45
N THR A 250 11.98 -25.66 -2.08
CA THR A 250 12.12 -26.95 -1.44
C THR A 250 11.48 -26.84 -0.06
N ALA A 251 10.43 -27.63 0.18
CA ALA A 251 9.69 -27.64 1.45
C ALA A 251 10.64 -27.62 2.66
N ASP A 252 11.78 -28.32 2.60
CA ASP A 252 12.77 -28.37 3.68
C ASP A 252 13.38 -27.02 4.14
N LYS A 253 13.28 -25.93 3.36
CA LYS A 253 13.81 -24.60 3.73
C LYS A 253 12.75 -23.50 3.87
N ALA A 254 11.51 -23.78 3.47
CA ALA A 254 10.37 -22.88 3.64
C ALA A 254 9.70 -23.02 5.01
N VAL A 255 10.07 -24.06 5.78
CA VAL A 255 9.18 -24.72 6.72
C VAL A 255 9.48 -24.49 8.21
N GLU A 256 10.52 -23.75 8.59
CA GLU A 256 10.94 -23.73 10.00
C GLU A 256 9.94 -23.10 11.00
N ALA A 257 8.86 -22.44 10.56
CA ALA A 257 7.84 -21.96 11.50
C ALA A 257 6.42 -21.87 10.90
N TRP A 258 5.92 -22.93 10.25
CA TRP A 258 4.48 -22.94 9.95
C TRP A 258 3.68 -22.94 11.26
N PRO A 259 2.68 -22.06 11.42
CA PRO A 259 1.90 -22.00 12.66
C PRO A 259 1.13 -23.29 12.98
N GLU A 260 0.92 -24.12 11.96
CA GLU A 260 0.30 -25.44 12.02
C GLU A 260 1.09 -26.39 11.11
N PRO A 261 1.33 -27.65 11.54
CA PRO A 261 2.08 -28.62 10.74
C PRO A 261 1.41 -28.88 9.38
N LEU A 262 2.23 -29.21 8.39
CA LEU A 262 1.76 -29.65 7.08
C LEU A 262 1.24 -31.09 7.16
N SER A 263 0.16 -31.41 6.44
CA SER A 263 -0.27 -32.80 6.27
C SER A 263 0.62 -33.55 5.27
N ASP A 264 0.58 -34.88 5.29
CA ASP A 264 1.31 -35.70 4.32
C ASP A 264 0.90 -35.37 2.87
N SER A 265 -0.38 -35.07 2.63
CA SER A 265 -0.85 -34.63 1.31
C SER A 265 -0.24 -33.29 0.90
N GLU A 266 -0.12 -32.32 1.80
CA GLU A 266 0.50 -31.01 1.54
C GLU A 266 2.01 -31.11 1.29
N LEU A 267 2.70 -32.09 1.91
CA LEU A 267 4.12 -32.35 1.69
C LEU A 267 4.42 -32.92 0.29
N THR A 268 3.44 -33.58 -0.33
CA THR A 268 3.60 -34.13 -1.70
C THR A 268 3.40 -33.10 -2.81
N VAL A 269 2.85 -31.93 -2.51
CA VAL A 269 2.58 -30.86 -3.48
C VAL A 269 3.80 -29.94 -3.57
N LEU A 270 4.18 -29.57 -4.80
CA LEU A 270 5.24 -28.59 -5.00
C LEU A 270 4.83 -27.23 -4.43
N TRP A 271 5.70 -26.64 -3.62
CA TRP A 271 5.55 -25.30 -3.08
C TRP A 271 6.30 -24.28 -3.93
N VAL A 272 5.72 -23.10 -4.07
CA VAL A 272 6.34 -21.97 -4.77
C VAL A 272 6.26 -20.72 -3.92
N ARG A 273 7.32 -19.92 -3.97
CA ARG A 273 7.29 -18.54 -3.49
C ARG A 273 6.85 -17.62 -4.62
N LEU A 274 6.09 -16.60 -4.22
CA LEU A 274 5.53 -15.57 -5.08
C LEU A 274 6.33 -14.29 -4.86
N PHE A 275 7.15 -13.90 -5.83
CA PHE A 275 7.98 -12.70 -5.78
C PHE A 275 7.56 -11.68 -6.83
N SER A 276 7.97 -10.43 -6.61
CA SER A 276 8.06 -9.46 -7.71
C SER A 276 9.29 -9.81 -8.56
N THR A 277 9.18 -9.71 -9.89
CA THR A 277 10.27 -9.97 -10.83
C THR A 277 11.58 -9.31 -10.39
N GLY A 278 12.62 -10.13 -10.15
CA GLY A 278 13.94 -9.64 -9.73
C GLY A 278 14.11 -9.34 -8.24
N HIS A 279 13.11 -9.64 -7.40
CA HIS A 279 13.16 -9.47 -5.94
C HIS A 279 12.98 -10.81 -5.21
N THR A 280 13.40 -10.87 -3.95
CA THR A 280 13.28 -12.06 -3.08
C THR A 280 12.22 -11.92 -1.99
N HIS A 281 11.47 -10.81 -2.00
CA HIS A 281 10.39 -10.48 -1.08
C HIS A 281 9.63 -9.28 -1.63
N TRP A 282 8.49 -8.96 -1.02
CA TRP A 282 7.79 -7.70 -1.24
C TRP A 282 8.09 -6.75 -0.10
N SER A 283 8.38 -5.49 -0.38
CA SER A 283 8.64 -4.48 0.65
C SER A 283 7.38 -3.66 0.92
N VAL A 284 7.08 -3.43 2.19
CA VAL A 284 6.16 -2.35 2.60
C VAL A 284 7.00 -1.08 2.71
N ASP A 285 6.69 -0.08 1.87
CA ASP A 285 7.40 1.20 1.86
C ASP A 285 6.38 2.34 1.91
N PHE A 286 6.52 3.18 2.93
CA PHE A 286 5.70 4.37 3.12
C PHE A 286 6.37 5.64 2.61
N SER A 287 7.43 5.56 1.81
CA SER A 287 7.96 6.72 1.06
C SER A 287 6.86 7.36 0.21
N ASP A 288 6.03 6.55 -0.43
CA ASP A 288 4.77 6.92 -1.04
C ASP A 288 3.57 6.74 -0.09
N THR A 289 2.43 7.35 -0.42
CA THR A 289 1.20 7.20 0.39
C THR A 289 0.46 5.94 -0.03
N PRO A 290 0.29 4.95 0.85
CA PRO A 290 -0.49 3.76 0.56
C PRO A 290 -1.91 4.11 0.13
N ARG A 291 -2.44 3.37 -0.83
CA ARG A 291 -3.82 3.55 -1.29
C ARG A 291 -4.80 3.02 -0.24
N ARG A 292 -5.81 3.82 0.11
CA ARG A 292 -6.94 3.36 0.94
C ARG A 292 -7.92 2.54 0.09
N VAL A 293 -8.29 1.36 0.58
CA VAL A 293 -9.24 0.42 -0.06
C VAL A 293 -10.69 0.80 0.23
N TRP A 294 -10.94 1.39 1.40
CA TRP A 294 -12.26 1.81 1.84
C TRP A 294 -12.18 3.13 2.59
N THR A 295 -12.90 4.14 2.11
CA THR A 295 -13.30 5.30 2.92
C THR A 295 -14.60 4.94 3.61
N PRO A 296 -14.70 5.07 4.94
CA PRO A 296 -16.01 5.14 5.56
C PRO A 296 -16.80 6.25 4.89
N ASP A 297 -17.99 5.95 4.39
CA ASP A 297 -18.95 7.02 4.09
C ASP A 297 -19.06 7.87 5.35
N ALA A 298 -18.76 9.16 5.23
CA ALA A 298 -18.90 10.11 6.32
C ALA A 298 -20.34 10.01 6.83
N THR A 299 -20.49 9.43 8.02
CA THR A 299 -21.77 9.34 8.74
C THR A 299 -21.96 10.59 9.57
#